data_AF-A0A1F9YM49-F1
#
_entry.id   AF-A0A1F9YM49-F1
#
_cell.length_a   1.000
_cell.length_b   1.000
_cell.length_c   1.000
_cell.angle_alpha   90.00
_cell.angle_beta   90.00
_cell.angle_gamma   90.00
#
_symmetry.space_group_name_H-M   'P 1'
#
loop_
_entity.id
_entity.type
_entity.pdbx_description
1 polymer ?
#
loop_
_entity_poly.entity_id
_entity_poly.type
_entity_poly.pdbx_seq_one_letter_code
_entity_poly.pdbx_strand_id
1 'polypeptide(L)'
;METIKIRGLARLTSAIFAGWGGLVAFKGLWDLFRGEPEANLYAPAKWAFITQEQWLRYAGFELVYGVACLGLAWYCLRWGSRLPETVERARRPPDFTLFD
;
A
#
# COMPACT_ATOMS: atom_id res chain seq x y z
N MET A 1 3.55 -7.28 -33.75
CA MET A 1 3.44 -7.92 -32.43
C MET A 1 4.20 -7.04 -31.44
N GLU A 2 3.66 -6.83 -30.25
CA GLU A 2 4.38 -6.20 -29.13
C GLU A 2 4.51 -7.21 -27.98
N THR A 3 5.65 -7.18 -27.29
CA THR A 3 5.95 -8.09 -26.17
C THR A 3 5.71 -7.38 -24.85
N ILE A 4 4.70 -7.80 -24.09
CA ILE A 4 4.32 -7.18 -22.82
C ILE A 4 4.84 -8.03 -21.66
N LYS A 5 5.65 -7.44 -20.77
CA LYS A 5 6.13 -8.10 -19.54
C LYS A 5 5.07 -8.11 -18.44
N ILE A 6 4.23 -9.14 -18.40
CA ILE A 6 3.11 -9.23 -17.44
C ILE A 6 3.60 -9.59 -16.04
N ARG A 7 4.55 -10.51 -15.90
CA ARG A 7 5.08 -10.90 -14.57
C ARG A 7 5.78 -9.75 -13.86
N GLY A 8 6.45 -8.88 -14.62
CA GLY A 8 7.11 -7.69 -14.09
C GLY A 8 6.12 -6.76 -13.38
N LEU A 9 4.92 -6.60 -13.93
CA LEU A 9 3.87 -5.77 -13.32
C LEU A 9 3.43 -6.33 -11.96
N ALA A 10 3.15 -7.64 -11.88
CA ALA A 10 2.75 -8.28 -10.62
C ALA A 10 3.84 -8.16 -9.54
N ARG A 11 5.13 -8.29 -9.92
CA ARG A 11 6.27 -8.09 -9.02
C ARG A 11 6.37 -6.66 -8.52
N LEU A 12 6.24 -5.68 -9.41
CA LEU A 12 6.32 -4.27 -9.04
C LEU A 12 5.17 -3.88 -8.12
N THR A 13 3.94 -4.24 -8.48
CA THR A 13 2.75 -4.01 -7.65
C THR A 13 2.91 -4.64 -6.27
N SER A 14 3.40 -5.88 -6.20
CA SER A 14 3.69 -6.50 -4.91
C SER A 14 4.74 -5.74 -4.11
N ALA A 15 5.83 -5.26 -4.73
CA ALA A 15 6.88 -4.54 -4.02
C ALA A 15 6.34 -3.24 -3.41
N ILE A 16 5.50 -2.52 -4.15
CA ILE A 16 4.83 -1.31 -3.67
C ILE A 16 3.93 -1.63 -2.48
N PHE A 17 3.05 -2.64 -2.60
CA PHE A 17 2.16 -3.02 -1.52
C PHE A 17 2.89 -3.57 -0.29
N ALA A 18 3.97 -4.33 -0.48
CA ALA A 18 4.77 -4.86 0.61
C ALA A 18 5.52 -3.75 1.35
N GLY A 19 6.15 -2.83 0.61
CA GLY A 19 6.86 -1.70 1.19
C GLY A 19 5.92 -0.77 1.95
N TRP A 20 4.86 -0.30 1.29
CA TRP A 20 3.88 0.60 1.92
C TRP A 20 3.11 -0.08 3.04
N GLY A 21 2.57 -1.27 2.80
CA GLY A 21 1.84 -2.04 3.79
C GLY A 21 2.69 -2.38 5.01
N GLY A 22 3.97 -2.71 4.81
CA GLY A 22 4.92 -2.95 5.89
C GLY A 22 5.18 -1.72 6.74
N LEU A 23 5.42 -0.56 6.12
CA LEU A 23 5.61 0.71 6.83
C LEU A 23 4.37 1.10 7.63
N VAL A 24 3.18 1.05 7.02
CA VAL A 24 1.94 1.45 7.70
C VAL A 24 1.54 0.45 8.79
N ALA A 25 1.69 -0.86 8.56
CA ALA A 25 1.43 -1.86 9.59
C ALA A 25 2.39 -1.72 10.78
N PHE A 26 3.68 -1.48 10.52
CA PHE A 26 4.66 -1.25 11.57
C PHE A 26 4.35 0.03 12.36
N LYS A 27 4.00 1.12 11.67
CA LYS A 27 3.59 2.36 12.32
C LYS A 27 2.31 2.19 13.15
N GLY A 28 1.29 1.52 12.62
CA GLY A 28 0.06 1.23 13.36
C GLY A 28 0.32 0.38 14.61
N LEU A 29 1.20 -0.63 14.54
CA LEU A 29 1.65 -1.38 15.72
C LEU A 29 2.34 -0.47 16.73
N TRP A 30 3.27 0.37 16.28
CA TRP A 30 3.94 1.32 17.15
C TRP A 30 2.95 2.24 17.85
N ASP A 31 1.99 2.81 17.10
CA ASP A 31 0.99 3.74 17.61
C ASP A 31 -0.02 3.10 18.57
N LEU A 32 -0.28 1.79 18.43
CA LEU A 32 -1.08 1.02 19.39
C LEU A 32 -0.38 0.79 20.73
N PHE A 33 0.95 0.59 20.75
CA PHE A 33 1.67 0.19 21.96
C PHE A 33 2.44 1.32 22.65
N ARG A 34 2.98 2.27 21.89
CA ARG A 34 3.92 3.29 22.39
C ARG A 34 3.77 4.67 21.75
N GLY A 35 3.17 4.76 20.57
CA GLY A 35 3.07 6.02 19.84
C GLY A 35 2.01 6.94 20.42
N GLU A 36 2.20 8.22 20.12
CA GLU A 36 1.33 9.31 20.53
C GLU A 36 1.13 10.26 19.35
N PRO A 37 -0.02 10.93 19.27
CA PRO A 37 -0.26 11.89 18.20
C PRO A 37 0.71 13.05 18.33
N GLU A 38 1.26 13.50 17.19
CA GLU A 38 2.11 14.70 17.11
C GLU A 38 1.38 15.94 17.64
N ALA A 39 0.04 15.95 17.59
CA ALA A 39 -0.80 16.97 18.20
C ALA A 39 -0.49 17.20 19.70
N ASN A 40 0.03 16.21 20.42
CA ASN A 40 0.46 16.36 21.81
C ASN A 40 1.62 17.36 21.97
N LEU A 41 2.47 17.57 20.94
CA LEU A 41 3.56 18.53 20.96
C LEU A 41 3.07 19.99 20.97
N TYR A 42 1.88 20.21 20.43
CA TYR A 42 1.27 21.53 20.27
C TYR A 42 0.11 21.75 21.24
N ALA A 43 -0.25 20.74 22.04
CA ALA A 43 -1.38 20.79 22.93
C ALA A 43 -0.99 21.38 24.31
N PRO A 44 -1.86 22.19 24.93
CA PRO A 44 -1.64 22.68 26.31
C PRO A 44 -1.55 21.56 27.35
N ALA A 45 -2.19 20.42 27.05
CA ALA A 45 -2.13 19.19 27.82
C ALA A 45 -2.19 17.99 26.89
N LYS A 46 -1.61 16.88 27.32
CA LYS A 46 -1.64 15.61 26.59
C LYS A 46 -3.09 15.19 26.31
N TRP A 47 -3.38 14.76 25.08
CA TRP A 47 -4.71 14.33 24.64
C TRP A 47 -5.80 15.42 24.61
N ALA A 48 -5.43 16.70 24.64
CA ALA A 48 -6.41 17.78 24.61
C ALA A 48 -7.11 17.93 23.23
N PHE A 49 -6.41 17.64 22.13
CA PHE A 49 -6.96 17.74 20.76
C PHE A 49 -7.50 16.42 20.22
N ILE A 50 -6.79 15.32 20.47
CA ILE A 50 -7.15 13.97 20.03
C ILE A 50 -7.22 13.12 21.28
N THR A 51 -8.34 12.44 21.49
CA THR A 51 -8.48 11.55 22.64
C THR A 51 -7.71 10.25 22.42
N GLN A 52 -7.33 9.57 23.50
CA GLN A 52 -6.67 8.27 23.40
C GLN A 52 -7.51 7.24 22.64
N GLU A 53 -8.84 7.27 22.80
CA GLU A 53 -9.76 6.39 22.06
C GLU A 53 -9.73 6.66 20.55
N GLN A 54 -9.72 7.94 20.14
CA GLN A 54 -9.60 8.33 18.74
C GLN A 54 -8.25 7.89 18.15
N TRP A 55 -7.17 8.05 18.91
CA TRP A 55 -5.84 7.61 18.52
C TRP A 55 -5.77 6.09 18.33
N LEU A 56 -6.31 5.31 19.27
CA LEU A 56 -6.32 3.84 19.17
C LEU A 56 -7.16 3.35 17.98
N ARG A 57 -8.28 4.01 17.67
CA ARG A 57 -9.07 3.72 16.47
C ARG A 57 -8.27 3.98 15.20
N TYR A 58 -7.56 5.10 15.14
CA TYR A 58 -6.72 5.46 14.01
C TYR A 58 -5.56 4.47 13.83
N ALA A 59 -4.82 4.17 14.90
CA ALA A 59 -3.73 3.20 14.88
C ALA A 59 -4.21 1.79 14.49
N GLY A 60 -5.40 1.39 14.97
CA GLY A 60 -6.05 0.15 14.56
C GLY A 60 -6.41 0.13 13.07
N PHE A 61 -6.93 1.24 12.54
CA PHE A 61 -7.18 1.39 11.11
C PHE A 61 -5.88 1.27 10.28
N GLU A 62 -4.82 1.97 10.66
CA GLU A 62 -3.53 1.89 9.99
C GLU A 62 -2.99 0.45 9.97
N LEU A 63 -3.08 -0.25 11.10
CA LEU A 63 -2.66 -1.64 11.18
C LEU A 63 -3.44 -2.54 10.21
N VAL A 64 -4.78 -2.46 10.23
CA VAL A 64 -5.62 -3.28 9.35
C VAL A 64 -5.37 -2.95 7.88
N TYR A 65 -5.24 -1.67 7.55
CA TYR A 65 -4.92 -1.22 6.20
C TYR A 65 -3.56 -1.75 5.74
N GLY A 66 -2.52 -1.63 6.57
CA GLY A 66 -1.18 -2.13 6.26
C GLY A 66 -1.16 -3.64 6.06
N VAL A 67 -1.87 -4.39 6.92
CA VAL A 67 -2.03 -5.85 6.79
C VAL A 67 -2.79 -6.21 5.52
N ALA A 68 -3.83 -5.46 5.14
CA ALA A 68 -4.54 -5.67 3.89
C ALA A 68 -3.62 -5.46 2.67
N CYS A 69 -2.79 -4.41 2.68
CA CYS A 69 -1.77 -4.21 1.65
C CYS A 69 -0.77 -5.37 1.59
N LEU A 70 -0.30 -5.88 2.74
CA LEU A 70 0.59 -7.05 2.77
C LEU A 70 -0.10 -8.32 2.23
N GLY A 71 -1.40 -8.49 2.50
CA GLY A 71 -2.21 -9.56 1.91
C GLY A 71 -2.29 -9.46 0.38
N LEU A 72 -2.49 -8.25 -0.16
CA LEU A 72 -2.47 -8.00 -1.60
C LEU A 72 -1.08 -8.24 -2.20
N ALA A 73 -0.01 -7.82 -1.52
CA ALA A 73 1.36 -8.09 -1.95
C ALA A 73 1.61 -9.60 -2.06
N TRP A 74 1.26 -10.35 -1.02
CA TRP A 74 1.36 -11.81 -1.00
C TRP A 74 0.54 -12.44 -2.13
N TYR A 75 -0.69 -11.98 -2.34
CA TYR A 75 -1.54 -12.45 -3.44
C TYR A 75 -0.89 -12.19 -4.81
N CYS A 76 -0.37 -10.98 -5.05
CA CYS A 76 0.32 -10.62 -6.29
C CYS A 76 1.56 -11.49 -6.53
N LEU A 77 2.36 -11.80 -5.50
CA LEU A 77 3.51 -12.71 -5.66
C LEU A 77 3.07 -14.13 -5.96
N ARG A 78 2.10 -14.63 -5.19
CA ARG A 78 1.61 -16.00 -5.33
C ARG A 78 0.99 -16.23 -6.69
N TRP A 79 0.19 -15.30 -7.18
CA TRP A 79 -0.47 -15.39 -8.48
C TRP A 79 0.46 -15.01 -9.63
N GLY A 80 1.36 -14.03 -9.42
CA GLY A 80 2.36 -13.62 -10.41
C GLY A 80 3.31 -14.73 -10.80
N SER A 81 3.61 -15.67 -9.89
CA SER A 81 4.41 -16.87 -10.21
C SER A 81 3.76 -17.77 -11.28
N ARG A 82 2.43 -17.71 -11.44
CA ARG A 82 1.68 -18.47 -12.45
C ARG A 82 1.57 -17.75 -13.80
N LEU A 83 1.90 -16.47 -13.86
CA LEU A 83 1.82 -15.69 -15.10
C LEU A 83 3.05 -15.94 -15.99
N PRO A 84 2.90 -15.97 -17.33
CA PRO A 84 4.04 -15.99 -18.23
C PRO A 84 4.88 -14.71 -18.07
N GLU A 85 6.18 -14.80 -18.34
CA GLU A 85 7.10 -13.65 -18.26
C GLU A 85 6.67 -12.55 -19.26
N THR A 86 6.30 -12.98 -20.46
CA THR A 86 5.91 -12.13 -21.59
C THR A 86 4.68 -12.67 -22.30
N VAL A 87 3.86 -11.78 -22.84
CA VAL A 87 2.75 -12.11 -23.76
C VAL A 87 2.89 -11.28 -25.03
N GLU A 88 2.66 -11.92 -26.18
CA GLU A 88 2.59 -11.23 -27.46
C GLU A 88 1.17 -10.71 -27.70
N ARG A 89 1.06 -9.44 -28.10
CA ARG A 89 -0.20 -8.81 -28.46
C ARG A 89 -0.09 -8.20 -29.85
N ALA A 90 -1.18 -8.21 -30.62
CA ALA A 90 -1.28 -7.38 -31.82
C ALA A 90 -1.18 -5.90 -31.40
N ARG A 91 -0.29 -5.15 -32.07
CA ARG A 91 -0.06 -3.73 -31.78
C ARG A 91 -1.37 -2.97 -32.04
N ARG A 92 -1.98 -2.43 -31.00
CA ARG A 92 -3.18 -1.59 -31.14
C ARG A 92 -2.71 -0.17 -31.44
N PRO A 93 -3.25 0.52 -32.46
CA PRO A 93 -2.99 1.95 -32.62
C PRO A 93 -3.46 2.69 -31.36
N PRO A 94 -2.76 3.74 -30.93
CA PRO A 94 -3.18 4.51 -29.77
C PRO A 94 -4.55 5.13 -30.02
N ASP A 95 -5.49 4.93 -29.08
CA ASP A 95 -6.85 5.50 -29.17
C ASP A 95 -6.86 7.04 -29.01
N PHE A 96 -5.71 7.64 -28.66
CA PHE A 96 -5.54 9.08 -28.50
C PHE A 96 -4.23 9.53 -29.16
N THR A 97 -4.33 10.43 -30.14
CA THR A 97 -3.24 11.31 -30.56
C THR A 97 -3.18 12.46 -29.56
N LEU A 98 -1.99 12.74 -29.01
CA LEU A 98 -1.76 13.83 -28.04
C LEU A 98 -2.05 15.24 -28.57
N PHE A 99 -2.60 15.35 -29.79
CA PHE A 99 -2.74 16.59 -30.56
C PHE A 99 -4.05 16.68 -31.37
N ASP A 100 -5.10 15.93 -31.00
CA ASP A 100 -6.46 16.17 -31.52
C ASP A 100 -7.24 17.12 -30.60
#